data_AF-A0A212CA14-F1
#
_entry.id   AF-A0A212CA14-F1
#
_cell.length_a   1.000
_cell.length_b   1.000
_cell.length_c   1.000
_cell.angle_alpha   90.00
_cell.angle_beta   90.00
_cell.angle_gamma   90.00
#
_symmetry.space_group_name_H-M   'P 1'
#
loop_
_entity.id
_entity.type
_entity.pdbx_description
1 polymer ?
#
loop_
_entity_poly.entity_id
_entity_poly.type
_entity_poly.pdbx_seq_one_letter_code
_entity_poly.pdbx_strand_id
1 'polypeptide(L)'
;MGSREVLGQAARLASSGLLLQVLFRLITFVLNAFILRFLSKEIVGIVNVRLTLLYSTTLFLAREAFRRACLSGAAKRDWSQTLSLLWLTVPLGVFWSLFLGWVWLQLLEVPDPHVVPHYGTGVVVFGFSAVVELLGEPFWVLAQAHMFVRLKVIAESLSVILKSILTALLVLWLPHWGLYIFSLAQ
;
A
#
# COMPACT_ATOMS: atom_id res chain seq x y z
N MET A 1 29.21 27.28 -13.47
CA MET A 1 28.89 26.25 -12.45
C MET A 1 29.27 24.90 -13.02
N GLY A 2 30.26 24.23 -12.43
CA GLY A 2 30.93 23.09 -13.07
C GLY A 2 30.11 21.81 -12.98
N SER A 3 30.01 21.06 -14.09
CA SER A 3 29.30 19.77 -14.14
C SER A 3 29.73 18.79 -13.03
N ARG A 4 30.98 18.87 -12.56
CA ARG A 4 31.52 18.12 -11.41
C ARG A 4 30.92 18.51 -10.06
N GLU A 5 30.60 19.78 -9.82
CA GLU A 5 29.95 20.23 -8.58
C GLU A 5 28.48 19.79 -8.54
N VAL A 6 27.79 19.84 -9.69
CA VAL A 6 26.43 19.34 -9.84
C VAL A 6 26.36 17.83 -9.61
N LEU A 7 27.32 17.07 -10.15
CA LEU A 7 27.45 15.63 -9.89
C LEU A 7 27.75 15.33 -8.42
N GLY A 8 28.64 16.10 -7.78
CA GLY A 8 28.97 15.94 -6.36
C GLY A 8 27.80 16.22 -5.42
N GLN A 9 27.03 17.28 -5.70
CA GLN A 9 25.80 17.60 -4.96
C GLN A 9 24.70 16.56 -5.21
N ALA A 10 24.50 16.14 -6.47
CA ALA A 10 23.55 15.10 -6.81
C ALA A 10 23.89 13.76 -6.14
N ALA A 11 25.17 13.37 -6.13
CA ALA A 11 25.65 12.16 -5.48
C ALA A 11 25.46 12.20 -3.96
N ARG A 12 25.77 13.33 -3.30
CA ARG A 12 25.54 13.51 -1.85
C ARG A 12 24.06 13.48 -1.48
N LEU A 13 23.19 14.06 -2.32
CA LEU A 13 21.74 14.07 -2.11
C LEU A 13 21.12 12.68 -2.38
N ALA A 14 21.64 11.96 -3.37
CA ALA A 14 21.23 10.59 -3.65
C ALA A 14 21.70 9.63 -2.56
N SER A 15 22.95 9.76 -2.08
CA SER A 15 23.49 8.90 -1.04
C SER A 15 22.80 9.10 0.30
N SER A 16 22.47 10.34 0.68
CA SER A 16 21.70 10.61 1.89
C SER A 16 20.28 10.06 1.81
N GLY A 17 19.62 10.18 0.65
CA GLY A 17 18.30 9.59 0.40
C GLY A 17 18.30 8.06 0.47
N LEU A 18 19.31 7.42 -0.16
CA LEU A 18 19.48 5.97 -0.11
C LEU A 18 19.74 5.47 1.31
N LEU A 19 20.60 6.16 2.07
CA LEU A 19 20.90 5.81 3.45
C LEU A 19 19.66 5.87 4.33
N LEU A 20 18.87 6.94 4.19
CA LEU A 20 17.61 7.13 4.90
C LEU A 20 16.61 6.01 4.57
N GLN A 21 16.53 5.62 3.29
CA GLN A 21 15.63 4.56 2.83
C GLN A 21 16.04 3.19 3.37
N VAL A 22 17.35 2.90 3.42
CA VAL A 22 17.89 1.68 4.04
C VAL A 22 17.59 1.66 5.54
N LEU A 23 17.80 2.77 6.24
CA LEU A 23 17.52 2.88 7.67
C LEU A 23 16.04 2.61 7.97
N PHE A 24 15.13 3.19 7.19
CA PHE A 24 13.69 2.94 7.36
C PHE A 24 13.29 1.49 7.09
N ARG A 25 13.89 0.85 6.06
CA ARG A 25 13.66 -0.58 5.82
C ARG A 25 14.14 -1.44 6.98
N LEU A 26 15.26 -1.08 7.61
CA LEU A 26 15.77 -1.79 8.78
C LEU A 26 14.83 -1.65 9.99
N ILE A 27 14.33 -0.44 10.24
CA ILE A 27 13.38 -0.18 11.33
C ILE A 27 12.09 -0.97 11.12
N THR A 28 11.52 -0.93 9.91
CA THR A 28 10.32 -1.71 9.58
C THR A 28 10.57 -3.21 9.71
N PHE A 29 11.76 -3.71 9.34
CA PHE A 29 12.13 -5.11 9.51
C PHE A 29 12.14 -5.53 11.00
N VAL A 30 12.76 -4.72 11.87
CA VAL A 30 12.83 -4.99 13.31
C VAL A 30 11.43 -4.94 13.93
N LEU A 31 10.62 -3.94 13.59
CA LEU A 31 9.23 -3.84 14.05
C LEU A 31 8.41 -5.06 13.62
N ASN A 32 8.52 -5.47 12.35
CA ASN A 32 7.82 -6.66 11.86
C ASN A 32 8.30 -7.93 12.57
N ALA A 33 9.61 -8.10 12.80
CA ALA A 33 10.15 -9.23 13.54
C ALA A 33 9.64 -9.27 14.99
N PHE A 34 9.47 -8.12 15.63
CA PHE A 34 8.89 -8.02 16.97
C PHE A 34 7.40 -8.39 16.98
N ILE A 35 6.62 -7.91 16.01
CA ILE A 35 5.19 -8.22 15.86
C ILE A 35 4.96 -9.73 15.71
N LEU A 36 5.80 -10.43 14.96
CA LEU A 36 5.73 -11.89 14.78
C LEU A 36 5.87 -12.68 16.08
N ARG A 37 6.41 -12.07 17.14
CA ARG A 37 6.54 -12.71 18.46
C ARG A 37 5.25 -12.69 19.28
N PHE A 38 4.31 -11.80 18.94
CA PHE A 38 3.03 -11.64 19.65
C PHE A 38 1.82 -12.19 18.89
N LEU A 39 1.96 -12.47 17.58
CA LEU A 39 0.88 -13.03 16.77
C LEU A 39 1.03 -14.55 16.56
N SER A 40 -0.10 -15.28 16.54
CA SER A 40 -0.10 -16.68 16.11
C SER A 40 0.32 -16.78 14.64
N LYS A 41 1.17 -17.78 14.33
CA LYS A 41 1.70 -18.04 12.98
C LYS A 41 0.59 -18.20 11.93
N GLU A 42 -0.56 -18.72 12.32
CA GLU A 42 -1.71 -18.96 11.44
C GLU A 42 -2.39 -17.66 10.99
N ILE A 43 -2.55 -16.70 11.91
CA ILE A 43 -3.14 -15.38 11.61
C ILE A 43 -2.21 -14.61 10.65
N VAL A 44 -0.90 -14.63 10.91
CA VAL A 44 0.10 -13.98 10.04
C VAL A 44 0.06 -14.57 8.63
N GLY A 45 -0.02 -15.91 8.51
CA GLY A 45 -0.10 -16.58 7.23
C GLY A 45 -1.35 -16.19 6.43
N ILE A 46 -2.51 -16.14 7.09
CA ILE A 46 -3.77 -15.77 6.43
C ILE A 46 -3.77 -14.31 5.99
N VAL A 47 -3.27 -13.41 6.84
CA VAL A 47 -3.15 -11.98 6.50
C VAL A 47 -2.19 -11.77 5.34
N ASN A 48 -0.94 -12.22 5.46
CA ASN A 48 0.13 -11.91 4.50
C ASN A 48 0.02 -12.66 3.18
N VAL A 49 -0.66 -13.81 3.16
CA VAL A 49 -0.88 -14.57 1.93
C VAL A 49 -2.25 -14.24 1.36
N ARG A 50 -3.34 -14.57 2.07
CA ARG A 50 -4.69 -14.51 1.49
C ARG A 50 -5.23 -13.08 1.40
N LEU A 51 -5.13 -12.30 2.47
CA LEU A 51 -5.69 -10.93 2.47
C LEU A 51 -4.80 -9.95 1.70
N THR A 52 -3.48 -10.12 1.75
CA THR A 52 -2.57 -9.35 0.89
C THR A 52 -2.80 -9.67 -0.59
N LEU A 53 -3.05 -10.93 -0.96
CA LEU A 53 -3.44 -11.27 -2.34
C LEU A 53 -4.72 -10.54 -2.76
N LEU A 54 -5.79 -10.61 -1.96
CA LEU A 54 -7.03 -9.89 -2.24
C LEU A 54 -6.78 -8.40 -2.50
N TYR A 55 -6.03 -7.76 -1.59
CA TYR A 55 -5.71 -6.34 -1.67
C TYR A 55 -4.87 -6.01 -2.91
N SER A 56 -3.77 -6.74 -3.15
CA SER A 56 -2.89 -6.48 -4.30
C SER A 56 -3.59 -6.73 -5.63
N THR A 57 -4.41 -7.77 -5.73
CA THR A 57 -5.19 -8.06 -6.94
C THR A 57 -6.25 -6.99 -7.20
N THR A 58 -6.97 -6.53 -6.16
CA THR A 58 -7.95 -5.44 -6.27
C THR A 58 -7.30 -4.18 -6.83
N LEU A 59 -6.18 -3.77 -6.23
CA LEU A 59 -5.42 -2.59 -6.67
C LEU A 59 -4.91 -2.74 -8.10
N PHE A 60 -4.34 -3.91 -8.42
CA PHE A 60 -3.81 -4.19 -9.75
C PHE A 60 -4.88 -4.04 -10.84
N LEU A 61 -6.03 -4.67 -10.66
CA LEU A 61 -7.15 -4.61 -11.60
C LEU A 61 -7.73 -3.20 -11.72
N ALA A 62 -7.76 -2.44 -10.61
CA ALA A 62 -8.35 -1.11 -10.58
C ALA A 62 -7.47 -0.02 -11.22
N ARG A 63 -6.13 -0.11 -11.12
CA ARG A 63 -5.25 1.05 -11.44
C ARG A 63 -4.16 0.82 -12.49
N GLU A 64 -3.70 -0.41 -12.71
CA GLU A 64 -2.49 -0.64 -13.52
C GLU A 64 -2.68 -0.22 -14.99
N ALA A 65 -3.86 -0.49 -15.56
CA ALA A 65 -4.20 -0.06 -16.92
C ALA A 65 -4.20 1.49 -17.03
N PHE A 66 -4.71 2.19 -16.02
CA PHE A 66 -4.76 3.66 -15.99
C PHE A 66 -3.36 4.25 -15.86
N ARG A 67 -2.51 3.72 -14.97
CA ARG A 67 -1.12 4.16 -14.83
C ARG A 67 -0.38 4.07 -16.17
N ARG A 68 -0.46 2.91 -16.84
CA ARG A 68 0.18 2.69 -18.14
C ARG A 68 -0.35 3.66 -19.20
N ALA A 69 -1.66 3.82 -19.30
CA ALA A 69 -2.27 4.75 -20.25
C ALA A 69 -1.89 6.22 -19.97
N CYS A 70 -1.75 6.61 -18.70
CA CYS A 70 -1.38 7.96 -18.27
C CYS A 70 0.09 8.29 -18.51
N LEU A 71 0.98 7.32 -18.32
CA LEU A 71 2.43 7.53 -18.43
C LEU A 71 2.98 7.29 -19.84
N SER A 72 2.22 6.64 -20.73
CA SER A 72 2.67 6.31 -22.10
C SER A 72 2.53 7.45 -23.13
N GLY A 73 1.84 8.56 -22.81
CA GLY A 73 1.49 9.60 -23.79
C GLY A 73 2.25 10.92 -23.57
N ALA A 74 3.26 11.18 -24.39
CA ALA A 74 4.08 12.39 -24.34
C ALA A 74 3.89 13.24 -25.60
N ALA A 75 3.11 14.33 -25.51
CA ALA A 75 3.28 15.56 -26.32
C ALA A 75 2.18 16.62 -26.10
N LYS A 76 0.91 16.23 -25.93
CA LYS A 76 -0.23 17.15 -25.74
C LYS A 76 -1.30 16.50 -24.86
N ARG A 77 -1.10 16.51 -23.55
CA ARG A 77 -2.02 15.87 -22.61
C ARG A 77 -2.75 16.91 -21.78
N ASP A 78 -4.07 16.95 -21.91
CA ASP A 78 -4.92 17.70 -21.00
C ASP A 78 -4.96 16.99 -19.64
N TRP A 79 -4.34 17.64 -18.64
CA TRP A 79 -4.30 17.13 -17.27
C TRP A 79 -5.68 17.01 -16.64
N SER A 80 -6.62 17.89 -17.00
CA SER A 80 -8.01 17.83 -16.53
C SER A 80 -8.71 16.54 -16.96
N GLN A 81 -8.59 16.16 -18.25
CA GLN A 81 -9.17 14.91 -18.76
C GLN A 81 -8.47 13.68 -18.17
N THR A 82 -7.16 13.76 -17.96
CA THR A 82 -6.39 12.68 -17.34
C THR A 82 -6.82 12.46 -15.89
N LEU A 83 -7.03 13.53 -15.12
CA LEU A 83 -7.55 13.45 -13.75
C LEU A 83 -8.98 12.88 -13.72
N SER A 84 -9.85 13.32 -14.64
CA SER A 84 -11.20 12.76 -14.75
C SER A 84 -11.19 11.25 -15.04
N LEU A 85 -10.24 10.78 -15.86
CA LEU A 85 -10.05 9.35 -16.14
C LEU A 85 -9.51 8.60 -14.91
N LEU A 86 -8.54 9.18 -14.20
CA LEU A 86 -7.95 8.58 -12.99
C LEU A 86 -8.96 8.45 -11.85
N TRP A 87 -9.92 9.36 -11.72
CA TRP A 87 -11.00 9.22 -10.75
C TRP A 87 -11.88 7.99 -10.98
N LEU A 88 -11.89 7.41 -12.20
CA LEU A 88 -12.59 6.16 -12.48
C LEU A 88 -11.95 4.94 -11.79
N THR A 89 -10.69 5.05 -11.34
CA THR A 89 -10.02 3.97 -10.58
C THR A 89 -10.74 3.67 -9.26
N VAL A 90 -11.36 4.68 -8.63
CA VAL A 90 -12.06 4.54 -7.34
C VAL A 90 -13.35 3.71 -7.46
N PRO A 91 -14.33 4.04 -8.32
CA PRO A 91 -15.52 3.22 -8.48
C PRO A 91 -15.18 1.82 -9.02
N LEU A 92 -14.16 1.70 -9.88
CA LEU A 92 -13.67 0.40 -10.33
C LEU A 92 -13.05 -0.41 -9.18
N GLY A 93 -12.33 0.26 -8.28
CA GLY A 93 -11.82 -0.32 -7.04
C GLY A 93 -12.90 -0.82 -6.11
N VAL A 94 -13.97 -0.04 -5.92
CA VAL A 94 -15.14 -0.46 -5.13
C VAL A 94 -15.77 -1.70 -5.76
N PHE A 95 -15.97 -1.70 -7.07
CA PHE A 95 -16.51 -2.85 -7.79
C PHE A 95 -15.65 -4.11 -7.59
N TRP A 96 -14.34 -4.02 -7.83
CA TRP A 96 -13.43 -5.16 -7.67
C TRP A 96 -13.30 -5.60 -6.21
N SER A 97 -13.30 -4.68 -5.26
CA SER A 97 -13.25 -4.96 -3.83
C SER A 97 -14.47 -5.77 -3.38
N LEU A 98 -15.68 -5.39 -3.83
CA LEU A 98 -16.90 -6.13 -3.54
C LEU A 98 -16.93 -7.49 -4.24
N PHE A 99 -16.56 -7.54 -5.53
CA PHE A 99 -16.56 -8.78 -6.30
C PHE A 99 -15.55 -9.79 -5.75
N LEU A 100 -14.29 -9.39 -5.56
CA LEU A 100 -13.24 -10.26 -5.03
C LEU A 100 -13.48 -10.57 -3.55
N GLY A 101 -14.00 -9.62 -2.77
CA GLY A 101 -14.41 -9.87 -1.39
C GLY A 101 -15.48 -10.96 -1.30
N TRP A 102 -16.49 -10.92 -2.19
CA TRP A 102 -17.50 -11.98 -2.28
C TRP A 102 -16.88 -13.33 -2.67
N VAL A 103 -15.98 -13.37 -3.66
CA VAL A 103 -15.25 -14.59 -4.05
C VAL A 103 -14.45 -15.15 -2.87
N TRP A 104 -13.78 -14.29 -2.10
CA TRP A 104 -12.99 -14.71 -0.93
C TRP A 104 -13.83 -15.27 0.22
N LEU A 105 -15.10 -14.83 0.34
CA LEU A 105 -16.00 -15.30 1.40
C LEU A 105 -16.81 -16.54 1.01
N GLN A 106 -17.15 -16.69 -0.27
CA GLN A 106 -18.09 -17.73 -0.73
C GLN A 106 -17.43 -18.85 -1.52
N LEU A 107 -16.33 -18.56 -2.23
CA LEU A 107 -15.68 -19.53 -3.12
C LEU A 107 -14.39 -20.11 -2.53
N LEU A 108 -13.67 -19.33 -1.71
CA LEU A 108 -12.48 -19.80 -1.01
C LEU A 108 -12.86 -20.46 0.32
N GLU A 109 -12.18 -21.55 0.63
CA GLU A 109 -12.37 -22.28 1.89
C GLU A 109 -12.11 -21.35 3.09
N VAL A 110 -13.15 -21.14 3.91
CA VAL A 110 -13.11 -20.25 5.07
C VAL A 110 -12.26 -20.92 6.15
N PRO A 111 -11.19 -20.26 6.65
CA PRO A 111 -10.39 -20.80 7.74
C PRO A 111 -11.24 -21.12 8.97
N ASP A 112 -10.87 -22.17 9.69
CA ASP A 112 -11.58 -22.60 10.90
C ASP A 112 -11.78 -21.41 11.88
N PRO A 113 -13.03 -21.10 12.28
CA PRO A 113 -13.33 -20.01 13.19
C PRO A 113 -12.58 -20.08 14.53
N HIS A 114 -12.16 -21.27 14.95
CA HIS A 114 -11.34 -21.46 16.15
C HIS A 114 -9.91 -20.93 16.00
N VAL A 115 -9.40 -20.83 14.77
CA VAL A 115 -8.05 -20.37 14.45
C VAL A 115 -8.04 -18.88 14.12
N VAL A 116 -9.05 -18.38 13.38
CA VAL A 116 -9.17 -16.97 13.01
C VAL A 116 -10.55 -16.42 13.32
N PRO A 117 -10.76 -15.83 14.51
CA PRO A 117 -12.01 -15.15 14.81
C PRO A 117 -12.17 -13.92 13.89
N HIS A 118 -13.37 -13.73 13.36
CA HIS A 118 -13.78 -12.57 12.54
C HIS A 118 -13.11 -12.44 11.15
N TYR A 119 -12.86 -13.55 10.45
CA TYR A 119 -12.31 -13.54 9.07
C TYR A 119 -13.07 -12.61 8.11
N GLY A 120 -14.41 -12.62 8.17
CA GLY A 120 -15.25 -11.77 7.33
C GLY A 120 -14.97 -10.27 7.50
N THR A 121 -14.73 -9.84 8.73
CA THR A 121 -14.35 -8.44 9.00
C THR A 121 -13.00 -8.11 8.37
N GLY A 122 -12.03 -9.03 8.42
CA GLY A 122 -10.73 -8.85 7.77
C GLY A 122 -10.84 -8.64 6.26
N VAL A 123 -11.70 -9.42 5.58
CA VAL A 123 -11.95 -9.27 4.14
C VAL A 123 -12.52 -7.88 3.83
N VAL A 124 -13.53 -7.43 4.59
CA VAL A 124 -14.16 -6.12 4.38
C VAL A 124 -13.17 -4.98 4.62
N VAL A 125 -12.37 -5.04 5.69
CA VAL A 125 -11.44 -3.97 6.03
C VAL A 125 -10.27 -3.92 5.03
N PHE A 126 -9.73 -5.07 4.58
CA PHE A 126 -8.73 -5.09 3.51
C PHE A 126 -9.29 -4.58 2.18
N GLY A 127 -10.54 -4.92 1.87
CA GLY A 127 -11.24 -4.39 0.70
C GLY A 127 -11.46 -2.88 0.78
N PHE A 128 -11.80 -2.35 1.95
CA PHE A 128 -11.95 -0.91 2.19
C PHE A 128 -10.61 -0.18 2.10
N SER A 129 -9.55 -0.73 2.71
CA SER A 129 -8.18 -0.21 2.62
C SER A 129 -7.72 -0.07 1.16
N ALA A 130 -7.99 -1.09 0.32
CA ALA A 130 -7.68 -1.01 -1.11
C ALA A 130 -8.39 0.18 -1.80
N VAL A 131 -9.65 0.46 -1.45
CA VAL A 131 -10.39 1.62 -1.99
C VAL A 131 -9.81 2.94 -1.49
N VAL A 132 -9.43 3.03 -0.22
CA VAL A 132 -8.79 4.21 0.35
C VAL A 132 -7.46 4.51 -0.35
N GLU A 133 -6.66 3.49 -0.64
CA GLU A 133 -5.41 3.68 -1.40
C GLU A 133 -5.67 4.21 -2.82
N LEU A 134 -6.75 3.79 -3.47
CA LEU A 134 -7.11 4.28 -4.81
C LEU A 134 -7.49 5.77 -4.81
N LEU A 135 -7.93 6.34 -3.68
CA LEU A 135 -8.13 7.79 -3.57
C LEU A 135 -6.81 8.57 -3.71
N GLY A 136 -5.69 7.97 -3.31
CA GLY A 136 -4.35 8.54 -3.45
C GLY A 136 -3.77 8.43 -4.86
N GLU A 137 -4.39 7.61 -5.72
CA GLU A 137 -3.87 7.27 -7.05
C GLU A 137 -3.76 8.47 -8.00
N PRO A 138 -4.76 9.36 -8.13
CA PRO A 138 -4.66 10.53 -9.02
C PRO A 138 -3.51 11.46 -8.64
N PHE A 139 -3.27 11.62 -7.34
CA PHE A 139 -2.18 12.45 -6.81
C PHE A 139 -0.82 11.82 -7.08
N TRP A 140 -0.71 10.50 -6.96
CA TRP A 140 0.53 9.78 -7.26
C TRP A 140 0.91 9.94 -8.73
N VAL A 141 -0.05 9.78 -9.65
CA VAL A 141 0.20 9.95 -11.10
C VAL A 141 0.57 11.39 -11.44
N LEU A 142 -0.09 12.38 -10.81
CA LEU A 142 0.24 13.79 -10.99
C LEU A 142 1.66 14.12 -10.50
N ALA A 143 2.05 13.63 -9.32
CA ALA A 143 3.38 13.82 -8.78
C ALA A 143 4.47 13.20 -9.67
N GLN A 144 4.19 12.04 -10.25
CA GLN A 144 5.10 11.36 -11.18
C GLN A 144 5.21 12.11 -12.52
N ALA A 145 4.09 12.60 -13.04
CA ALA A 145 4.06 13.39 -14.26
C ALA A 145 4.86 14.70 -14.19
N HIS A 146 4.80 15.40 -13.05
CA HIS A 146 5.54 16.64 -12.83
C HIS A 146 6.98 16.42 -12.31
N MET A 147 7.48 15.17 -12.33
CA MET A 147 8.85 14.82 -11.92
C MET A 147 9.19 15.21 -10.47
N PHE A 148 8.21 15.26 -9.56
CA PHE A 148 8.42 15.51 -8.13
C PHE A 148 8.93 14.26 -7.38
N VAL A 149 9.99 13.63 -7.90
CA VAL A 149 10.52 12.35 -7.41
C VAL A 149 10.93 12.41 -5.94
N ARG A 150 11.48 13.55 -5.48
CA ARG A 150 11.88 13.70 -4.06
C ARG A 150 10.70 13.71 -3.10
N LEU A 151 9.64 14.45 -3.42
CA LEU A 151 8.44 14.52 -2.59
C LEU A 151 7.74 13.16 -2.52
N LYS A 152 7.71 12.44 -3.66
CA LYS A 152 7.19 11.07 -3.76
C LYS A 152 7.95 10.10 -2.85
N VAL A 153 9.29 10.08 -2.91
CA VAL A 153 10.12 9.18 -2.09
C VAL A 153 9.91 9.46 -0.60
N ILE A 154 9.79 10.72 -0.21
CA ILE A 154 9.51 11.10 1.18
C ILE A 154 8.11 10.64 1.61
N ALA A 155 7.08 10.90 0.78
CA ALA A 155 5.70 10.51 1.09
C ALA A 155 5.51 8.99 1.16
N GLU A 156 6.10 8.23 0.23
CA GLU A 156 6.08 6.76 0.25
C GLU A 156 6.79 6.23 1.49
N SER A 157 7.96 6.80 1.83
CA SER A 157 8.70 6.39 3.04
C SER A 157 7.92 6.71 4.32
N LEU A 158 7.27 7.88 4.40
CA LEU A 158 6.48 8.28 5.55
C LEU A 158 5.24 7.39 5.72
N SER A 159 4.57 7.02 4.63
CA SER A 159 3.44 6.09 4.65
C SER A 159 3.85 4.72 5.20
N VAL A 160 5.00 4.18 4.77
CA VAL A 160 5.53 2.90 5.29
C VAL A 160 5.84 2.98 6.79
N ILE A 161 6.39 4.10 7.26
CA ILE A 161 6.68 4.32 8.68
C ILE A 161 5.38 4.41 9.49
N LEU A 162 4.44 5.23 9.06
CA LEU A 162 3.15 5.39 9.73
C LEU A 162 2.41 4.06 9.82
N LYS A 163 2.40 3.28 8.74
CA LYS A 163 1.86 1.92 8.71
C LYS A 163 2.57 0.99 9.70
N SER A 164 3.90 1.02 9.73
CA SER A 164 4.71 0.21 10.66
C SER A 164 4.44 0.57 12.12
N ILE A 165 4.34 1.87 12.43
CA ILE A 165 4.08 2.39 13.78
C ILE A 165 2.64 2.06 14.22
N LEU A 166 1.66 2.29 13.35
CA LEU A 166 0.25 1.95 13.60
C LEU A 166 0.11 0.45 13.88
N THR A 167 0.72 -0.40 13.04
CA THR A 167 0.71 -1.85 13.26
C THR A 167 1.34 -2.20 14.62
N ALA A 168 2.50 -1.63 14.96
CA ALA A 168 3.18 -1.90 16.22
C ALA A 168 2.37 -1.44 17.44
N LEU A 169 1.77 -0.24 17.40
CA LEU A 169 0.94 0.29 18.49
C LEU A 169 -0.32 -0.54 18.69
N LEU A 170 -1.00 -0.90 17.60
CA LEU A 170 -2.20 -1.73 17.62
C LEU A 170 -1.90 -3.14 18.18
N VAL A 171 -0.76 -3.75 17.83
CA VAL A 171 -0.33 -5.05 18.38
C VAL A 171 -0.04 -4.97 19.88
N LEU A 172 0.57 -3.87 20.34
CA LEU A 172 0.89 -3.68 21.76
C LEU A 172 -0.35 -3.42 22.62
N TRP A 173 -1.38 -2.75 22.08
CA TRP A 173 -2.57 -2.37 22.84
C TRP A 173 -3.68 -3.44 22.81
N LEU A 174 -3.75 -4.27 21.76
CA LEU A 174 -4.82 -5.26 21.58
C LEU A 174 -4.29 -6.63 21.09
N PRO A 175 -3.51 -7.36 21.92
CA PRO A 175 -2.95 -8.66 21.52
C PRO A 175 -3.99 -9.73 21.15
N HIS A 176 -5.26 -9.58 21.56
CA HIS A 176 -6.35 -10.52 21.23
C HIS A 176 -7.04 -10.26 19.88
N TRP A 177 -6.75 -9.17 19.16
CA TRP A 177 -7.44 -8.80 17.91
C TRP A 177 -6.48 -8.70 16.70
N GLY A 178 -5.55 -9.66 16.58
CA GLY A 178 -4.51 -9.67 15.54
C GLY A 178 -5.02 -9.32 14.14
N LEU A 179 -6.20 -9.80 13.74
CA LEU A 179 -6.77 -9.51 12.42
C LEU A 179 -7.13 -8.03 12.20
N TYR A 180 -7.73 -7.38 13.20
CA TYR A 180 -8.16 -5.97 13.12
C TYR A 180 -6.96 -5.04 13.02
N ILE A 181 -5.87 -5.41 13.68
CA ILE A 181 -4.63 -4.65 13.72
C ILE A 181 -4.00 -4.56 12.34
N PHE A 182 -3.85 -5.70 11.65
CA PHE A 182 -3.29 -5.73 10.30
C PHE A 182 -4.21 -5.08 9.29
N SER A 183 -5.52 -5.19 9.48
CA SER A 183 -6.47 -4.58 8.55
C SER A 183 -6.60 -3.06 8.74
N LEU A 184 -6.50 -2.54 9.97
CA LEU A 184 -6.45 -1.09 10.24
C LEU A 184 -5.14 -0.43 9.79
N ALA A 185 -4.04 -1.18 9.84
CA ALA A 185 -2.76 -0.70 9.37
C ALA A 185 -2.61 -0.78 7.84
N GLN A 186 -3.47 -1.55 7.15
CA GLN A 186 -3.35 -1.76 5.72
C GLN A 186 -3.60 -0.47 4.95
#